data_AF-A0A842SWB8-F1
#
_entry.id   AF-A0A842SWB8-F1
#
_cell.length_a   1.000
_cell.length_b   1.000
_cell.length_c   1.000
_cell.angle_alpha   90.00
_cell.angle_beta   90.00
_cell.angle_gamma   90.00
#
_symmetry.space_group_name_H-M   'P 1'
#
loop_
_entity.id
_entity.type
_entity.pdbx_description
1 polymer ?
#
loop_
_entity_poly.entity_id
_entity_poly.type
_entity_poly.pdbx_seq_one_letter_code
_entity_poly.pdbx_strand_id
1 'polypeptide(L)' 'MVWKDSYRERTARNIGHITYKEQEILRTSKIAIMGVGGLGGTLTEQLVRVGCQNIVICDKDIYDITNLNRQLCTENDIG' A
#
# COMPACT_ATOMS: atom_id res chain seq x y z
N MET A 1 -3.70 12.54 -20.29
CA MET A 1 -2.87 11.91 -19.25
C MET A 1 -2.69 10.46 -19.68
N VAL A 2 -1.45 9.99 -19.89
CA VAL A 2 -1.21 8.63 -20.41
C VAL A 2 -0.50 7.83 -19.31
N TRP A 3 -1.25 6.98 -18.61
CA TRP A 3 -0.67 6.01 -17.67
C TRP A 3 -0.09 4.82 -18.43
N LYS A 4 0.94 4.17 -17.86
CA LYS A 4 1.37 2.85 -18.35
C LYS A 4 0.19 1.88 -18.34
N ASP A 5 0.08 1.02 -19.35
CA ASP A 5 -1.07 0.10 -19.48
C ASP A 5 -1.25 -0.77 -18.23
N SER A 6 -0.16 -1.28 -17.66
CA SER A 6 -0.20 -2.08 -16.43
C SER A 6 -0.79 -1.34 -15.22
N TYR A 7 -0.56 -0.03 -15.10
CA TYR A 7 -1.18 0.77 -14.04
C TYR A 7 -2.66 0.99 -14.33
N ARG A 8 -2.98 1.39 -15.58
CA ARG A 8 -4.36 1.62 -16.02
C ARG A 8 -5.23 0.39 -15.78
N GLU A 9 -4.76 -0.81 -16.14
CA GLU A 9 -5.48 -2.07 -15.94
C GLU A 9 -5.73 -2.38 -14.46
N ARG A 10 -4.72 -2.16 -13.60
CA ARG A 10 -4.85 -2.40 -12.15
C ARG A 10 -5.86 -1.48 -11.46
N THR A 11 -5.93 -0.21 -11.88
CA THR A 11 -6.79 0.80 -11.24
C THR A 11 -8.07 1.09 -12.00
N ALA A 12 -8.34 0.38 -13.11
CA ALA A 12 -9.49 0.65 -13.97
C ALA A 12 -10.83 0.64 -13.20
N ARG A 13 -10.96 -0.27 -12.22
CA ARG A 13 -12.18 -0.41 -11.40
C ARG A 13 -12.34 0.67 -10.33
N ASN A 14 -11.33 1.49 -10.08
CA ASN A 14 -11.45 2.62 -9.14
C ASN A 14 -12.22 3.78 -9.79
N ILE A 15 -12.15 3.89 -11.11
CA ILE A 15 -12.78 4.96 -11.87
C ILE A 15 -14.30 4.81 -11.83
N GLY A 16 -14.98 5.88 -11.42
CA GLY A 16 -16.42 5.89 -11.13
C GLY A 16 -16.70 5.99 -9.63
N HIS A 17 -15.81 5.47 -8.78
CA HIS A 17 -15.78 5.77 -7.34
C HIS A 17 -14.90 6.99 -7.05
N ILE A 18 -13.79 7.11 -7.78
CA ILE A 18 -12.95 8.30 -7.84
C ILE A 18 -12.76 8.75 -9.28
N THR A 19 -12.45 10.03 -9.46
CA THR A 19 -12.18 10.64 -10.75
C THR A 19 -10.76 10.30 -11.23
N TYR A 20 -10.51 10.46 -12.53
CA TYR A 20 -9.15 10.37 -13.09
C TYR A 20 -8.18 11.35 -12.43
N LYS A 21 -8.65 12.54 -12.04
CA LYS A 21 -7.85 13.55 -11.36
C LYS A 21 -7.45 13.09 -9.95
N GLU A 22 -8.38 12.53 -9.18
CA GLU A 22 -8.11 11.99 -7.85
C GLU A 22 -7.19 10.76 -7.92
N GLN A 23 -7.40 9.88 -8.89
CA GLN A 23 -6.50 8.74 -9.09
C GLN A 23 -5.07 9.19 -9.43
N GLU A 24 -4.89 10.28 -10.18
CA GLU A 24 -3.58 10.87 -10.43
C GLU A 24 -2.94 11.47 -9.16
N ILE A 25 -3.75 12.10 -8.31
CA ILE A 25 -3.30 12.58 -6.99
C ILE A 25 -2.80 11.39 -6.15
N LEU A 26 -3.57 10.30 -6.06
CA LEU A 26 -3.13 9.08 -5.36
C LEU A 26 -1.83 8.52 -5.94
N ARG A 27 -1.74 8.43 -7.28
CA ARG A 27 -0.57 7.91 -7.99
C ARG A 27 0.71 8.68 -7.68
N THR A 28 0.61 10.01 -7.65
CA THR A 28 1.75 10.94 -7.55
C THR A 28 2.06 11.37 -6.12
N SER A 29 1.13 11.18 -5.18
CA SER A 29 1.35 11.47 -3.77
C SER A 29 2.54 10.68 -3.22
N LYS A 30 3.37 11.36 -2.40
CA LYS A 30 4.40 10.72 -1.57
C LYS A 30 3.84 10.52 -0.17
N ILE A 31 3.77 9.28 0.27
CA ILE A 31 3.20 8.90 1.56
C ILE A 31 4.30 8.29 2.41
N ALA A 32 4.54 8.88 3.59
CA ALA A 32 5.43 8.31 4.60
C ALA A 32 4.61 7.55 5.64
N ILE A 33 5.03 6.32 5.96
CA ILE A 33 4.39 5.44 6.93
C ILE A 33 5.41 5.12 8.01
N MET A 34 5.14 5.59 9.23
CA MET A 34 5.99 5.40 10.41
C MET A 34 5.41 4.24 11.22
N GLY A 35 5.97 3.04 11.02
CA GLY A 35 5.49 1.77 11.56
C GLY A 35 4.53 1.04 10.62
N VAL A 36 4.86 -0.20 10.30
CA VAL A 36 4.08 -1.16 9.50
C VAL A 36 3.72 -2.42 10.29
N GLY A 37 3.41 -2.23 11.58
CA GLY A 37 2.76 -3.23 12.42
C GLY A 37 1.34 -3.58 11.97
N GLY A 38 0.48 -4.02 12.89
CA GLY A 38 -0.85 -4.56 12.51
C GLY A 38 -1.76 -3.60 11.72
N LEU A 39 -1.73 -2.30 12.07
CA LEU A 39 -2.46 -1.28 11.31
C LEU A 39 -1.67 -0.81 10.09
N GLY A 40 -0.40 -0.45 10.29
CA GLY A 40 0.42 0.17 9.25
C GLY A 40 0.66 -0.75 8.05
N GLY A 41 0.87 -2.05 8.27
CA GLY A 41 1.00 -3.04 7.20
C GLY A 41 -0.28 -3.14 6.37
N THR A 42 -1.43 -3.28 7.03
CA THR A 42 -2.74 -3.34 6.36
C THR A 42 -3.04 -2.05 5.57
N LEU A 43 -2.77 -0.88 6.15
CA LEU A 43 -2.95 0.40 5.47
C LEU A 43 -2.02 0.53 4.25
N THR A 44 -0.77 0.12 4.39
CA THR A 44 0.21 0.12 3.29
C THR A 44 -0.29 -0.72 2.13
N GLU A 45 -0.79 -1.93 2.41
CA GLU A 45 -1.37 -2.82 1.41
C GLU A 45 -2.55 -2.15 0.68
N GLN A 46 -3.48 -1.54 1.41
CA GLN A 46 -4.63 -0.83 0.86
C GLN A 46 -4.21 0.35 -0.02
N LEU A 47 -3.21 1.13 0.38
CA LEU A 47 -2.67 2.25 -0.40
C LEU A 47 -2.07 1.78 -1.73
N VAL A 48 -1.32 0.68 -1.72
CA VAL A 48 -0.79 0.07 -2.95
C VAL A 48 -1.93 -0.44 -3.84
N ARG A 49 -2.96 -1.07 -3.26
CA ARG A 49 -4.12 -1.60 -3.99
C ARG A 49 -4.96 -0.50 -4.65
N VAL A 50 -5.09 0.67 -4.04
CA VAL A 50 -5.82 1.82 -4.62
C VAL A 50 -4.99 2.60 -5.66
N GLY A 51 -3.70 2.28 -5.82
CA GLY A 51 -2.86 2.82 -6.89
C GLY A 51 -1.80 3.84 -6.45
N CYS A 52 -1.52 3.98 -5.17
CA CYS A 52 -0.38 4.79 -4.72
C CYS A 52 0.94 4.14 -5.17
N GLN A 53 1.89 4.96 -5.68
CA GLN A 53 3.18 4.46 -6.21
C GLN A 53 4.39 4.87 -5.37
N ASN A 54 4.29 5.96 -4.60
CA ASN A 54 5.42 6.51 -3.86
C ASN A 54 5.19 6.39 -2.35
N ILE A 55 5.57 5.24 -1.79
CA ILE A 55 5.45 4.95 -0.36
C ILE A 55 6.84 4.84 0.25
N VAL A 56 7.06 5.54 1.36
CA VAL A 56 8.26 5.45 2.19
C VAL A 56 7.87 4.82 3.51
N ILE A 57 8.47 3.69 3.85
CA ILE A 57 8.23 2.96 5.09
C ILE A 57 9.42 3.17 6.03
N CYS A 58 9.14 3.51 7.27
CA CYS A 58 10.12 3.53 8.36
C CYS A 58 9.59 2.68 9.50
N ASP A 59 10.18 1.51 9.68
CA ASP A 59 9.92 0.61 10.80
C ASP A 59 11.25 0.00 11.26
N LYS A 60 11.39 -0.16 12.56
CA LYS A 60 12.59 -0.72 13.21
C LYS A 60 12.36 -2.14 13.73
N ASP A 61 11.10 -2.60 13.72
CA ASP A 61 10.73 -3.87 14.28
C ASP A 61 11.01 -5.00 13.28
N ILE A 62 11.15 -6.19 13.85
CA ILE A 62 11.44 -7.45 13.18
C ILE A 62 10.25 -8.37 13.47
N TYR A 63 9.84 -9.20 12.51
CA TYR A 63 8.67 -10.05 12.74
C TYR A 63 8.96 -11.10 13.82
N ASP A 64 8.01 -11.23 14.74
CA ASP A 64 8.02 -12.21 15.82
C ASP A 64 6.79 -13.13 15.74
N ILE A 65 6.85 -14.32 16.33
CA ILE A 65 5.74 -15.29 16.38
C ILE A 65 4.43 -14.67 16.89
N THR A 66 4.51 -13.73 17.85
CA THR A 66 3.34 -13.02 18.39
C THR A 66 2.67 -12.10 17.37
N ASN A 67 3.30 -11.81 16.23
CA ASN A 67 2.81 -10.89 15.21
C ASN A 67 1.82 -11.57 14.25
N LEU A 68 1.88 -12.89 14.11
CA LEU A 68 1.03 -13.69 13.20
C LEU A 68 -0.48 -13.46 13.43
N ASN A 69 -0.90 -13.08 14.64
CA ASN A 69 -2.30 -12.84 14.96
C ASN A 69 -2.84 -11.47 14.51
N ARG A 70 -1.97 -10.53 14.09
CA ARG A 70 -2.37 -9.14 13.88
C ARG A 70 -1.65 -8.41 12.75
N GLN A 71 -0.61 -9.00 12.17
CA GLN A 71 0.17 -8.40 11.08
C GLN A 71 0.08 -9.27 9.82
N LEU A 72 0.21 -8.65 8.65
CA LEU A 72 0.24 -9.33 7.36
C LEU A 72 1.60 -10.03 7.16
N CYS A 73 1.77 -11.17 7.81
CA CYS A 73 3.01 -11.96 7.78
C CYS A 73 2.69 -13.45 7.93
N THR A 74 3.66 -14.28 7.59
CA THR A 74 3.66 -15.74 7.70
C THR A 74 4.82 -16.20 8.56
N GLU A 75 4.86 -17.49 8.93
CA GLU A 75 5.99 -18.06 9.67
C GLU A 75 7.34 -17.89 8.94
N ASN A 76 7.32 -17.82 7.60
CA ASN A 76 8.53 -17.60 6.80
C ASN A 76 9.09 -16.18 6.89
N ASP A 77 8.30 -15.23 7.40
CA ASP A 77 8.71 -13.83 7.54
C ASP A 77 9.35 -13.56 8.91
N ILE A 78 9.34 -14.52 9.84
CA ILE A 78 9.88 -14.38 11.20
C ILE A 78 11.42 -14.36 11.18
N GLY A 79 12.00 -13.47 12.00
CA GLY A 79 13.43 -13.13 12.01
C GLY A 79 13.66 -11.79 11.32
#